data_AF-A0A922NNR7-F1
#
_entry.id   AF-A0A922NNR7-F1
#
_cell.length_a   1.000
_cell.length_b   1.000
_cell.length_c   1.000
_cell.angle_alpha   90.00
_cell.angle_beta   90.00
_cell.angle_gamma   90.00
#
_symmetry.space_group_name_H-M   'P 1'
#
loop_
_entity.id
_entity.type
_entity.pdbx_description
1 polymer ?
#
loop_
_entity_poly.entity_id
_entity_poly.type
_entity_poly.pdbx_seq_one_letter_code
_entity_poly.pdbx_strand_id
1 'polypeptide(L)'
;MERMKYENHPLLPSNARQGQPHVLKDGQDIEHIEDGFEVVRYDPRSTLRKPAQLCDFVATILHRIGDHPTALKDFFGPAIKYFKFLRITKNGCFMTVIIWRKDNEVMVGPYNQYPWFHEWELLTKSELSKVAPDGVWKVKWGVQTAVSGPNVDTIWSLRNLSKVNDLMIAKPDPRDPGEAENIAYRLGTCTYANQIWEKLDGTECVIEIEKQEAEEAKNDKNVAAEQEKYEKN
;
A
#
# COMPACT_ATOMS: atom_id res chain seq x y z
N MET A 1 0.58 -13.78 14.65
CA MET A 1 0.38 -13.61 13.20
C MET A 1 -0.38 -14.82 12.67
N GLU A 2 -1.60 -14.59 12.19
CA GLU A 2 -2.45 -15.61 11.56
C GLU A 2 -1.89 -16.05 10.21
N ARG A 3 -2.21 -17.28 9.80
CA ARG A 3 -1.81 -17.84 8.51
C ARG A 3 -2.99 -17.89 7.55
N MET A 4 -2.91 -17.11 6.48
CA MET A 4 -3.98 -16.95 5.51
C MET A 4 -3.77 -17.84 4.29
N LYS A 5 -4.87 -18.18 3.59
CA LYS A 5 -4.84 -18.79 2.25
C LYS A 5 -4.68 -17.71 1.19
N TYR A 6 -3.98 -18.05 0.12
CA TYR A 6 -3.71 -17.14 -1.00
C TYR A 6 -4.35 -17.66 -2.28
N GLU A 7 -4.77 -16.73 -3.13
CA GLU A 7 -5.17 -17.02 -4.50
C GLU A 7 -3.99 -16.83 -5.47
N ASN A 8 -4.03 -17.55 -6.59
CA ASN A 8 -3.04 -17.36 -7.64
C ASN A 8 -3.44 -16.18 -8.51
N HIS A 9 -2.56 -15.19 -8.63
CA HIS A 9 -2.73 -14.05 -9.50
C HIS A 9 -1.58 -13.99 -10.53
N PRO A 10 -1.81 -13.62 -11.81
CA PRO A 10 -0.76 -13.59 -12.82
C PRO A 10 0.47 -12.72 -12.46
N LEU A 11 0.24 -11.63 -11.72
CA LEU A 11 1.34 -10.78 -11.22
C LEU A 11 1.91 -11.26 -9.89
N LEU A 12 1.12 -11.97 -9.07
CA LEU A 12 1.43 -12.30 -7.67
C LEU A 12 1.10 -13.78 -7.43
N PRO A 13 1.97 -14.70 -7.84
CA PRO A 13 1.71 -16.13 -7.71
C PRO A 13 1.74 -16.55 -6.23
N SER A 14 0.86 -17.46 -5.82
CA SER A 14 0.70 -17.84 -4.41
C SER A 14 1.92 -18.56 -3.82
N ASN A 15 2.80 -19.07 -4.69
CA ASN A 15 4.06 -19.73 -4.33
C ASN A 15 5.27 -18.77 -4.25
N ALA A 16 5.07 -17.46 -4.41
CA ALA A 16 6.11 -16.44 -4.20
C ALA A 16 6.74 -16.54 -2.79
N ARG A 17 7.95 -16.00 -2.62
CA ARG A 17 8.64 -16.07 -1.32
C ARG A 17 7.98 -15.13 -0.30
N GLN A 18 8.14 -15.42 0.98
CA GLN A 18 7.68 -14.51 2.06
C GLN A 18 8.28 -13.12 1.89
N GLY A 19 7.50 -12.08 2.20
CA GLY A 19 7.86 -10.69 2.00
C GLY A 19 7.61 -10.18 0.58
N GLN A 20 7.33 -11.05 -0.39
CA GLN A 20 6.71 -10.62 -1.65
C GLN A 20 5.20 -10.52 -1.44
N PRO A 21 4.51 -9.58 -2.10
CA PRO A 21 3.06 -9.47 -2.00
C PRO A 21 2.36 -10.69 -2.60
N HIS A 22 1.28 -11.11 -1.96
CA HIS A 22 0.34 -12.11 -2.45
C HIS A 22 -1.08 -11.57 -2.38
N VAL A 23 -2.01 -12.18 -3.12
CA VAL A 23 -3.43 -11.89 -2.96
C VAL A 23 -4.04 -12.93 -2.02
N LEU A 24 -4.69 -12.46 -0.96
CA LEU A 24 -5.39 -13.29 -0.01
C LEU A 24 -6.67 -13.82 -0.68
N LYS A 25 -7.06 -15.05 -0.35
CA LYS A 25 -8.35 -15.61 -0.80
C LYS A 25 -9.50 -14.90 -0.08
N ASP A 26 -10.60 -14.64 -0.78
CA ASP A 26 -11.76 -13.95 -0.19
C ASP A 26 -12.57 -14.83 0.78
N GLY A 27 -13.40 -14.18 1.61
CA GLY A 27 -14.32 -14.85 2.54
C GLY A 27 -13.63 -15.69 3.61
N GLN A 28 -12.39 -15.34 3.96
CA GLN A 28 -11.66 -15.95 5.08
C GLN A 28 -11.99 -15.21 6.36
N ASP A 29 -12.50 -15.93 7.35
CA ASP A 29 -12.60 -15.42 8.71
C ASP A 29 -11.19 -15.15 9.25
N ILE A 30 -10.94 -13.90 9.62
CA ILE A 30 -9.80 -13.53 10.46
C ILE A 30 -10.21 -13.95 11.87
N GLU A 31 -9.86 -15.17 12.28
CA GLU A 31 -10.07 -15.63 13.65
C GLU A 31 -9.29 -14.69 14.59
N HIS A 32 -10.03 -13.83 15.31
CA HIS A 32 -9.45 -12.93 16.31
C HIS A 32 -8.78 -13.77 17.41
N ILE A 33 -7.45 -13.76 17.44
CA ILE A 33 -6.71 -14.20 18.61
C ILE A 33 -6.75 -13.04 19.61
N GLU A 34 -7.80 -12.99 20.44
CA GLU A 34 -7.73 -12.25 21.70
C GLU A 34 -6.57 -12.79 22.52
N ASP A 35 -5.90 -11.93 23.30
CA ASP A 35 -4.67 -12.15 24.07
C ASP A 35 -4.65 -13.40 24.99
N GLY A 36 -4.61 -14.59 24.39
CA GLY A 36 -4.77 -15.85 25.11
C GLY A 36 -4.46 -17.07 24.25
N PHE A 37 -3.17 -17.30 23.97
CA PHE A 37 -2.53 -18.63 23.87
C PHE A 37 -3.23 -19.79 23.10
N GLU A 38 -4.13 -19.57 22.16
CA GLU A 38 -4.55 -20.65 21.26
C GLU A 38 -3.58 -20.79 20.09
N VAL A 39 -2.65 -21.72 20.27
CA VAL A 39 -1.75 -22.22 19.22
C VAL A 39 -2.62 -22.87 18.15
N VAL A 40 -2.92 -22.13 17.08
CA VAL A 40 -3.51 -22.67 15.85
C VAL A 40 -2.66 -23.87 15.42
N ARG A 41 -3.20 -25.08 15.60
CA ARG A 41 -2.48 -26.33 15.31
C ARG A 41 -2.10 -26.37 13.83
N TYR A 42 -0.79 -26.35 13.61
CA TYR A 42 -0.14 -26.48 12.32
C TYR A 42 -0.51 -27.81 11.63
N ASP A 43 -1.04 -27.73 10.41
CA ASP A 43 -0.95 -28.83 9.45
C ASP A 43 0.27 -28.59 8.55
N PRO A 44 1.37 -29.35 8.72
CA PRO A 44 2.57 -29.25 7.89
C PRO A 44 2.37 -29.51 6.40
N ARG A 45 1.24 -30.11 6.03
CA ARG A 45 0.95 -30.50 4.65
C ARG A 45 0.18 -29.42 3.89
N SER A 46 -0.35 -28.40 4.59
CA SER A 46 -1.03 -27.26 3.98
C SER A 46 0.00 -26.22 3.50
N THR A 47 0.60 -26.44 2.33
CA THR A 47 1.52 -25.51 1.64
C THR A 47 0.91 -24.15 1.28
N LEU A 48 -0.39 -23.95 1.53
CA LEU A 48 -1.15 -22.76 1.14
C LEU A 48 -1.42 -21.78 2.29
N ARG A 49 -0.95 -22.04 3.52
CA ARG A 49 -1.14 -21.14 4.67
C ARG A 49 0.20 -20.55 5.13
N LYS A 50 0.42 -19.27 4.83
CA LYS A 50 1.62 -18.49 5.23
C LYS A 50 1.22 -17.32 6.13
N PRO A 51 2.08 -16.86 7.05
CA PRO A 51 1.79 -15.65 7.81
C PRO A 51 1.56 -14.48 6.87
N ALA A 52 0.40 -13.83 6.98
CA ALA A 52 0.09 -12.66 6.18
C ALA A 52 0.89 -11.45 6.66
N GLN A 53 1.43 -10.70 5.72
CA GLN A 53 2.15 -9.44 5.98
C GLN A 53 1.40 -8.27 5.36
N LEU A 54 1.76 -7.05 5.76
CA LEU A 54 1.14 -5.82 5.24
C LEU A 54 1.08 -5.77 3.71
N CYS A 55 2.12 -6.24 3.03
CA CYS A 55 2.15 -6.30 1.57
C CYS A 55 1.02 -7.15 0.97
N ASP A 56 0.63 -8.24 1.64
CA ASP A 56 -0.42 -9.13 1.17
C ASP A 56 -1.79 -8.46 1.31
N PHE A 57 -2.02 -7.77 2.44
CA PHE A 57 -3.24 -7.00 2.66
C PHE A 57 -3.37 -5.86 1.65
N VAL A 58 -2.31 -5.08 1.43
CA VAL A 58 -2.29 -3.98 0.45
C VAL A 58 -2.52 -4.50 -0.96
N ALA A 59 -1.82 -5.55 -1.38
CA ALA A 59 -2.02 -6.16 -2.69
C ALA A 59 -3.45 -6.65 -2.87
N THR A 60 -4.04 -7.23 -1.82
CA THR A 60 -5.42 -7.69 -1.85
C THR A 60 -6.43 -6.56 -1.97
N ILE A 61 -6.25 -5.48 -1.20
CA ILE A 61 -7.06 -4.27 -1.34
C ILE A 61 -6.99 -3.77 -2.78
N LEU A 62 -5.79 -3.54 -3.30
CA LEU A 62 -5.58 -3.00 -4.64
C LEU A 62 -6.10 -3.92 -5.76
N HIS A 63 -6.08 -5.24 -5.55
CA HIS A 63 -6.64 -6.21 -6.47
C HIS A 63 -8.16 -6.13 -6.55
N ARG A 64 -8.83 -5.89 -5.41
CA ARG A 64 -10.29 -6.01 -5.26
C ARG A 64 -11.06 -4.71 -5.47
N ILE A 65 -10.39 -3.58 -5.73
CA ILE A 65 -11.09 -2.32 -6.04
C ILE A 65 -11.77 -2.46 -7.41
N GLY A 66 -13.06 -2.78 -7.41
CA GLY A 66 -13.82 -3.00 -8.64
C GLY A 66 -13.86 -1.79 -9.58
N ASP A 67 -13.90 -0.58 -9.03
CA ASP A 67 -13.94 0.67 -9.79
C ASP A 67 -12.57 1.05 -10.41
N HIS A 68 -11.48 0.36 -10.03
CA HIS A 68 -10.11 0.62 -10.52
C HIS A 68 -9.32 -0.69 -10.77
N PRO A 69 -9.65 -1.47 -11.82
CA PRO A 69 -9.08 -2.80 -12.04
C PRO A 69 -7.57 -2.81 -12.35
N THR A 70 -6.98 -1.65 -12.69
CA THR A 70 -5.54 -1.52 -12.94
C THR A 70 -4.72 -1.13 -11.70
N ALA A 71 -5.37 -0.82 -10.57
CA ALA A 71 -4.71 -0.26 -9.38
C ALA A 71 -3.52 -1.10 -8.91
N LEU A 72 -3.67 -2.41 -8.84
CA LEU A 72 -2.59 -3.32 -8.47
C LEU A 72 -1.41 -3.25 -9.46
N LYS A 73 -1.70 -3.25 -10.77
CA LYS A 73 -0.69 -3.18 -11.83
C LYS A 73 0.05 -1.85 -11.79
N ASP A 74 -0.68 -0.76 -11.60
CA ASP A 74 -0.12 0.59 -11.55
C ASP A 74 0.73 0.80 -10.29
N PHE A 75 0.33 0.22 -9.15
CA PHE A 75 1.11 0.27 -7.92
C PHE A 75 2.51 -0.34 -8.10
N PHE A 76 2.59 -1.51 -8.75
CA PHE A 76 3.86 -2.21 -9.03
C PHE A 76 4.48 -1.84 -10.38
N GLY A 77 3.97 -0.83 -11.07
CA GLY A 77 4.48 -0.40 -12.37
C GLY A 77 5.82 0.34 -12.22
N PRO A 78 6.93 -0.15 -12.81
CA PRO A 78 8.25 0.49 -12.65
C PRO A 78 8.31 1.89 -13.28
N ALA A 79 7.50 2.16 -14.30
CA ALA A 79 7.34 3.47 -14.90
C ALA A 79 6.54 4.45 -14.03
N ILE A 80 5.92 3.97 -12.95
CA ILE A 80 5.14 4.80 -12.04
C ILE A 80 6.07 5.29 -10.93
N LYS A 81 6.32 6.60 -10.91
CA LYS A 81 7.09 7.26 -9.86
C LYS A 81 6.27 7.44 -8.59
N TYR A 82 4.97 7.66 -8.77
CA TYR A 82 4.07 7.97 -7.68
C TYR A 82 2.74 7.23 -7.84
N PHE A 83 2.26 6.66 -6.74
CA PHE A 83 0.93 6.06 -6.65
C PHE A 83 0.27 6.48 -5.34
N LYS A 84 -0.99 6.87 -5.39
CA LYS A 84 -1.79 7.12 -4.20
C LYS A 84 -3.19 6.58 -4.37
N PHE A 85 -3.63 5.81 -3.40
CA PHE A 85 -5.00 5.38 -3.21
C PHE A 85 -5.55 6.01 -1.95
N LEU A 86 -6.80 6.48 -2.04
CA LEU A 86 -7.54 7.13 -0.98
C LEU A 86 -8.94 6.54 -0.95
N ARG A 87 -9.39 6.13 0.24
CA ARG A 87 -10.78 5.74 0.46
C ARG A 87 -11.43 6.64 1.48
N ILE A 88 -12.26 7.57 1.02
CA ILE A 88 -12.94 8.58 1.83
C ILE A 88 -14.32 8.04 2.21
N THR A 89 -14.73 8.21 3.47
CA THR A 89 -16.11 7.90 3.89
C THR A 89 -16.82 9.17 4.32
N LYS A 90 -18.01 9.44 3.76
CA LYS A 90 -18.76 10.68 3.99
C LYS A 90 -19.40 10.74 5.39
N ASN A 91 -19.60 9.59 6.03
CA ASN A 91 -20.34 9.50 7.29
C ASN A 91 -19.47 9.58 8.55
N GLY A 92 -18.19 9.96 8.45
CA GLY A 92 -17.34 10.33 9.59
C GLY A 92 -17.01 9.22 10.61
N CYS A 93 -17.70 8.07 10.56
CA CYS A 93 -17.49 6.94 11.46
C CYS A 93 -16.42 5.96 10.97
N PHE A 94 -16.07 5.99 9.68
CA PHE A 94 -15.07 5.09 9.09
C PHE A 94 -13.85 5.87 8.65
N MET A 95 -12.70 5.51 9.19
CA MET A 95 -11.43 6.17 8.93
C MET A 95 -11.11 6.16 7.43
N THR A 96 -10.63 7.31 6.92
CA THR A 96 -10.20 7.40 5.52
C THR A 96 -8.88 6.65 5.37
N VAL A 97 -8.80 5.63 4.53
CA VAL A 97 -7.55 4.85 4.37
C VAL A 97 -6.71 5.41 3.24
N ILE A 98 -5.41 5.56 3.49
CA ILE A 98 -4.42 5.99 2.50
C ILE A 98 -3.43 4.85 2.26
N ILE A 99 -3.23 4.50 0.98
CA ILE A 99 -2.08 3.72 0.51
C ILE A 99 -1.29 4.63 -0.41
N TRP A 100 -0.06 4.92 -0.04
CA TRP A 100 0.80 5.86 -0.74
C TRP A 100 2.11 5.19 -1.09
N ARG A 101 2.58 5.37 -2.33
CA ARG A 101 3.92 4.96 -2.76
C ARG A 101 4.58 6.07 -3.54
N LYS A 102 5.84 6.33 -3.22
CA LYS A 102 6.75 7.15 -4.03
C LYS A 102 8.03 6.36 -4.24
N ASP A 103 8.34 6.09 -5.50
CA ASP A 103 9.43 5.21 -5.88
C ASP A 103 9.31 3.87 -5.12
N ASN A 104 10.29 3.51 -4.30
CA ASN A 104 10.28 2.29 -3.51
C ASN A 104 9.72 2.46 -2.09
N GLU A 105 9.42 3.67 -1.65
CA GLU A 105 8.85 3.94 -0.33
C GLU A 105 7.33 3.76 -0.36
N VAL A 106 6.80 3.07 0.65
CA VAL A 106 5.35 2.89 0.82
C VAL A 106 4.93 3.34 2.20
N MET A 107 3.84 4.10 2.27
CA MET A 107 3.20 4.48 3.52
C MET A 107 1.73 4.07 3.49
N VAL A 108 1.27 3.46 4.57
CA VAL A 108 -0.12 2.98 4.68
C VAL A 108 -0.65 3.30 6.06
N GLY A 109 -1.85 3.84 6.13
CA GLY A 109 -2.54 4.06 7.40
C GLY A 109 -3.91 4.71 7.22
N PRO A 110 -4.85 4.47 8.14
CA PRO A 110 -6.02 5.31 8.32
C PRO A 110 -5.66 6.73 8.73
N TYR A 111 -6.52 7.65 8.31
CA TYR A 111 -6.36 9.08 8.38
C TYR A 111 -7.69 9.73 8.77
N ASN A 112 -7.63 10.61 9.75
CA ASN A 112 -8.74 11.39 10.26
C ASN A 112 -8.42 12.89 10.14
N GLN A 113 -9.37 13.65 9.60
CA GLN A 113 -9.25 15.09 9.41
C GLN A 113 -10.00 15.85 10.49
N TYR A 114 -9.28 16.70 11.23
CA TYR A 114 -9.84 17.67 12.16
C TYR A 114 -9.53 19.09 11.69
N PRO A 115 -10.24 20.12 12.19
CA PRO A 115 -10.06 21.50 11.72
C PRO A 115 -8.62 22.06 11.83
N TRP A 116 -7.83 21.56 12.79
CA TRP A 116 -6.53 22.14 13.14
C TRP A 116 -5.35 21.18 12.99
N PHE A 117 -5.62 19.90 12.81
CA PHE A 117 -4.61 18.85 12.69
C PHE A 117 -5.20 17.62 12.02
N HIS A 118 -4.31 16.71 11.63
CA HIS A 118 -4.69 15.42 11.08
C HIS A 118 -4.11 14.33 11.93
N GLU A 119 -4.93 13.34 12.23
CA GLU A 119 -4.57 12.19 13.02
C GLU A 119 -4.42 10.98 12.10
N TRP A 120 -3.33 10.26 12.32
CA TRP A 120 -3.03 9.00 11.66
C TRP A 120 -3.15 7.91 12.70
N GLU A 121 -3.81 6.82 12.34
CA GLU A 121 -3.91 5.62 13.16
C GLU A 121 -3.19 4.47 12.47
N LEU A 122 -2.55 3.60 13.24
CA LEU A 122 -1.83 2.41 12.74
C LEU A 122 -0.96 2.71 11.51
N LEU A 123 -0.22 3.82 11.55
CA LEU A 123 0.53 4.30 10.40
C LEU A 123 1.83 3.52 10.25
N THR A 124 2.13 3.09 9.02
CA THR A 124 3.35 2.35 8.70
C THR A 124 4.13 3.02 7.59
N LYS A 125 5.46 2.92 7.65
CA LYS A 125 6.35 3.18 6.51
C LYS A 125 7.16 1.94 6.21
N SER A 126 7.22 1.63 4.92
CA SER A 126 7.85 0.44 4.39
C SER A 126 8.67 0.78 3.16
N GLU A 127 9.50 -0.18 2.77
CA GLU A 127 10.36 -0.08 1.60
C GLU A 127 10.23 -1.34 0.76
N LEU A 128 10.10 -1.16 -0.55
CA LEU A 128 10.20 -2.20 -1.56
C LEU A 128 11.65 -2.33 -2.01
N SER A 129 12.16 -3.56 -2.16
CA SER A 129 13.50 -3.76 -2.73
C SER A 129 13.59 -3.32 -4.20
N LYS A 130 12.45 -3.31 -4.90
CA LYS A 130 12.25 -2.77 -6.25
C LYS A 130 10.76 -2.56 -6.50
N VAL A 131 10.41 -1.61 -7.37
CA VAL A 131 9.01 -1.38 -7.81
C VAL A 131 8.63 -2.46 -8.83
N ALA A 132 8.29 -3.64 -8.32
CA ALA A 132 7.85 -4.78 -9.12
C ALA A 132 7.06 -5.76 -8.24
N PRO A 133 6.21 -6.63 -8.84
CA PRO A 133 5.46 -7.64 -8.09
C PRO A 133 6.33 -8.63 -7.31
N ASP A 134 7.58 -8.85 -7.73
CA ASP A 134 8.55 -9.72 -7.06
C ASP A 134 9.53 -8.95 -6.14
N GLY A 135 9.29 -7.66 -5.92
CA GLY A 135 9.98 -6.87 -4.91
C GLY A 135 9.68 -7.38 -3.50
N VAL A 136 10.70 -7.42 -2.63
CA VAL A 136 10.50 -7.73 -1.21
C VAL A 136 10.08 -6.46 -0.50
N TRP A 137 8.98 -6.55 0.24
CA TRP A 137 8.43 -5.50 1.06
C TRP A 137 8.93 -5.65 2.50
N LYS A 138 9.52 -4.59 3.05
CA LYS A 138 9.98 -4.56 4.43
C LYS A 138 9.40 -3.36 5.17
N VAL A 139 8.72 -3.62 6.28
CA VAL A 139 8.28 -2.57 7.21
C VAL A 139 9.52 -2.02 7.92
N LYS A 140 9.67 -0.70 7.95
CA LYS A 140 10.80 0.00 8.59
C LYS A 140 10.38 0.80 9.81
N TRP A 141 9.09 1.12 9.88
CA TRP A 141 8.55 2.08 10.82
C TRP A 141 7.06 1.80 11.00
N GLY A 142 6.57 1.85 12.23
CA GLY A 142 5.14 1.73 12.53
C GLY A 142 4.79 2.44 13.83
N VAL A 143 3.64 3.11 13.86
CA VAL A 143 3.15 3.79 15.08
C VAL A 143 1.65 3.59 15.23
N GLN A 144 1.20 3.49 16.48
CA GLN A 144 -0.22 3.43 16.79
C GLN A 144 -0.95 4.72 16.41
N THR A 145 -0.38 5.87 16.78
CA THR A 145 -0.95 7.19 16.48
C THR A 145 0.13 8.18 16.08
N ALA A 146 -0.18 9.03 15.11
CA ALA A 146 0.63 10.19 14.80
C ALA A 146 -0.23 11.39 14.41
N VAL A 147 0.32 12.58 14.63
CA VAL A 147 -0.36 13.83 14.24
C VAL A 147 0.47 14.58 13.21
N SER A 148 -0.18 15.16 12.22
CA SER A 148 0.44 16.08 11.26
C SER A 148 -0.31 17.41 11.22
N GLY A 149 0.38 18.48 10.83
CA GLY A 149 -0.19 19.84 10.78
C GLY A 149 -1.34 20.00 9.77
N PRO A 150 -1.98 21.17 9.71
CA PRO A 150 -3.20 21.42 8.93
C PRO A 150 -3.00 21.66 7.42
N ASN A 151 -1.76 21.82 6.92
CA ASN A 151 -1.46 22.12 5.49
C ASN A 151 -1.61 20.92 4.56
N VAL A 152 -2.77 20.27 4.57
CA VAL A 152 -2.96 18.92 4.02
C VAL A 152 -3.96 18.88 2.88
N ASP A 153 -4.61 20.00 2.56
CA ASP A 153 -5.25 20.18 1.25
C ASP A 153 -4.29 19.85 0.11
N THR A 154 -2.98 19.96 0.33
CA THR A 154 -1.96 19.51 -0.60
C THR A 154 -1.86 17.99 -0.74
N ILE A 155 -2.04 17.21 0.34
CA ILE A 155 -2.12 15.75 0.23
C ILE A 155 -3.29 15.40 -0.69
N TRP A 156 -4.43 16.08 -0.57
CA TRP A 156 -5.61 15.87 -1.42
C TRP A 156 -5.51 16.52 -2.80
N SER A 157 -4.47 17.31 -3.07
CA SER A 157 -4.31 18.01 -4.35
C SER A 157 -3.40 17.24 -5.32
N LEU A 158 -3.86 17.12 -6.55
CA LEU A 158 -3.11 16.62 -7.71
C LEU A 158 -1.74 17.30 -7.93
N ARG A 159 -1.53 18.50 -7.36
CA ARG A 159 -0.29 19.29 -7.53
C ARG A 159 0.81 18.96 -6.50
N ASN A 160 0.52 18.14 -5.49
CA ASN A 160 1.47 17.85 -4.40
C ASN A 160 1.51 16.36 -4.05
N LEU A 161 1.33 15.49 -5.04
CA LEU A 161 1.47 14.04 -4.93
C LEU A 161 2.71 13.65 -4.07
N SER A 162 3.87 14.24 -4.36
CA SER A 162 5.12 13.91 -3.66
C SER A 162 5.21 14.22 -2.15
N LYS A 163 4.21 14.86 -1.52
CA LYS A 163 4.25 15.29 -0.11
C LYS A 163 3.34 14.45 0.77
N VAL A 164 3.94 13.80 1.76
CA VAL A 164 3.27 13.41 3.01
C VAL A 164 3.78 14.37 4.08
N ASN A 165 2.91 14.90 4.93
CA ASN A 165 3.33 15.83 5.98
C ASN A 165 4.33 15.19 6.94
N ASP A 166 5.20 16.03 7.48
CA ASP A 166 6.02 15.66 8.61
C ASP A 166 5.14 15.36 9.83
N LEU A 167 5.42 14.21 10.47
CA LEU A 167 4.72 13.79 11.68
C LEU A 167 5.28 14.58 12.87
N MET A 168 4.39 15.24 13.61
CA MET A 168 4.75 16.09 14.74
C MET A 168 4.90 15.30 16.04
N ILE A 169 4.17 14.19 16.19
CA ILE A 169 4.18 13.34 17.39
C ILE A 169 4.02 11.88 16.96
N ALA A 170 4.83 10.97 17.50
CA ALA A 170 4.71 9.53 17.35
C ALA A 170 5.02 8.87 18.70
N LYS A 171 4.11 8.02 19.21
CA LYS A 171 4.33 7.21 20.42
C LYS A 171 3.69 5.83 20.21
N PRO A 172 4.35 4.71 20.59
CA PRO A 172 5.72 4.54 21.12
C PRO A 172 6.83 4.78 20.06
N ASP A 173 8.10 4.44 20.34
CA ASP A 173 9.22 4.57 19.37
C ASP A 173 8.87 3.79 18.10
N PRO A 174 8.67 4.50 16.98
CA PRO A 174 8.13 3.85 15.79
C PRO A 174 9.18 3.05 15.00
N ARG A 175 10.45 3.04 15.43
CA ARG A 175 11.52 2.26 14.81
C ARG A 175 11.80 0.93 15.52
N ASP A 176 11.12 0.62 16.62
CA ASP A 176 11.20 -0.70 17.21
C ASP A 176 10.68 -1.75 16.20
N PRO A 177 11.50 -2.74 15.78
CA PRO A 177 11.09 -3.67 14.74
C PRO A 177 9.87 -4.51 15.10
N GLY A 178 9.77 -4.92 16.38
CA GLY A 178 8.65 -5.74 16.86
C GLY A 178 7.34 -4.96 16.85
N GLU A 179 7.38 -3.72 17.32
CA GLU A 179 6.22 -2.82 17.29
C GLU A 179 5.85 -2.45 15.86
N ALA A 180 6.81 -2.14 15.00
CA ALA A 180 6.54 -1.79 13.61
C ALA A 180 5.84 -2.94 12.85
N GLU A 181 6.28 -4.18 13.06
CA GLU A 181 5.61 -5.37 12.50
C GLU A 181 4.22 -5.60 13.11
N ASN A 182 4.07 -5.40 14.43
CA ASN A 182 2.79 -5.50 15.12
C ASN A 182 1.76 -4.49 14.59
N ILE A 183 2.15 -3.21 14.46
CA ILE A 183 1.30 -2.16 13.89
C ILE A 183 0.94 -2.49 12.45
N ALA A 184 1.90 -2.95 11.64
CA ALA A 184 1.66 -3.32 10.25
C ALA A 184 0.69 -4.51 10.11
N TYR A 185 0.81 -5.49 11.00
CA TYR A 185 -0.12 -6.61 11.05
C TYR A 185 -1.54 -6.14 11.43
N ARG A 186 -1.68 -5.36 12.51
CA ARG A 186 -2.97 -4.81 12.95
C ARG A 186 -3.63 -3.93 11.90
N LEU A 187 -2.85 -3.08 11.23
CA LEU A 187 -3.31 -2.28 10.09
C LEU A 187 -3.89 -3.17 8.99
N GLY A 188 -3.13 -4.20 8.58
CA GLY A 188 -3.52 -5.11 7.52
C GLY A 188 -4.79 -5.89 7.84
N THR A 189 -4.90 -6.44 9.04
CA THR A 189 -6.10 -7.18 9.47
C THR A 189 -7.32 -6.26 9.62
N CYS A 190 -7.17 -5.07 10.20
CA CYS A 190 -8.26 -4.11 10.31
C CYS A 190 -8.77 -3.66 8.93
N THR A 191 -7.87 -3.35 8.00
CA THR A 191 -8.27 -2.92 6.64
C THR A 191 -8.91 -4.05 5.84
N TYR A 192 -8.46 -5.29 6.04
CA TYR A 192 -9.04 -6.47 5.40
C TYR A 192 -10.41 -6.83 5.96
N ALA A 193 -10.55 -6.88 7.30
CA ALA A 193 -11.80 -7.25 7.96
C ALA A 193 -12.93 -6.25 7.65
N ASN A 194 -12.60 -4.95 7.55
CA ASN A 194 -13.54 -3.91 7.15
C ASN A 194 -13.77 -3.84 5.62
N GLN A 195 -13.11 -4.71 4.84
CA GLN A 195 -13.27 -4.82 3.40
C GLN A 195 -13.22 -3.47 2.68
N ILE A 196 -12.20 -2.64 2.97
CA ILE A 196 -12.16 -1.23 2.55
C ILE A 196 -12.18 -1.01 1.01
N TRP A 197 -12.04 -2.08 0.23
CA TRP A 197 -12.19 -2.08 -1.23
C TRP A 197 -13.66 -2.07 -1.68
N GLU A 198 -14.59 -2.56 -0.87
CA GLU A 198 -16.01 -2.65 -1.20
C GLU A 198 -16.66 -1.28 -1.30
N LYS A 199 -17.57 -1.12 -2.27
CA LYS A 199 -18.33 0.12 -2.47
C LYS A 199 -19.47 0.23 -1.45
N LEU A 200 -19.21 0.95 -0.36
CA LEU A 200 -20.21 1.29 0.64
C LEU A 200 -20.88 2.63 0.31
N ASP A 201 -22.14 2.80 0.72
CA ASP A 201 -22.86 4.05 0.53
C ASP A 201 -22.12 5.22 1.16
N GLY A 202 -21.99 6.31 0.40
CA GLY A 202 -21.29 7.51 0.84
C GLY A 202 -19.76 7.35 0.90
N THR A 203 -19.17 6.31 0.30
CA THR A 203 -17.71 6.22 0.18
C THR A 203 -17.23 6.62 -1.21
N GLU A 204 -16.04 7.22 -1.27
CA GLU A 204 -15.39 7.66 -2.50
C GLU A 204 -13.99 7.07 -2.58
N CYS A 205 -13.66 6.51 -3.74
CA CYS A 205 -12.34 5.95 -4.04
C CYS A 205 -11.63 6.88 -5.01
N VAL A 206 -10.41 7.29 -4.68
CA VAL A 206 -9.58 8.14 -5.53
C VAL A 206 -8.22 7.47 -5.70
N ILE A 207 -7.80 7.30 -6.96
CA ILE A 207 -6.46 6.81 -7.31
C ILE A 207 -5.75 7.83 -8.18
N GLU A 208 -4.53 8.18 -7.78
CA GLU A 208 -3.68 9.17 -8.43
C GLU A 208 -2.31 8.57 -8.76
N ILE A 209 -1.83 8.80 -9.98
CA ILE A 209 -0.63 8.16 -10.54
C ILE A 209 0.21 9.19 -11.30
N GLU A 210 1.52 9.25 -11.01
CA GLU A 210 2.51 10.02 -11.78
C GLU A 210 3.49 9.07 -12.45
N LYS A 211 3.62 9.18 -13.78
CA LYS A 211 4.57 8.40 -14.57
C LYS A 211 5.93 9.10 -14.61
N GLN A 212 6.99 8.32 -14.70
CA GLN A 212 8.29 8.83 -15.10
C GLN A 212 8.15 9.44 -16.50
N GLU A 213 8.44 10.73 -16.64
CA GLU A 213 8.59 11.35 -17.96
C GLU A 213 9.77 10.63 -18.63
N ALA A 214 9.45 9.83 -19.65
CA ALA A 214 10.43 8.94 -20.21
C ALA A 214 11.58 9.73 -20.87
N GLU A 215 12.79 9.23 -20.70
CA GLU A 215 13.93 9.52 -21.61
C GLU A 215 13.63 9.13 -23.08
N GLU A 216 12.41 8.66 -23.41
CA GLU A 216 11.88 8.47 -24.77
C GLU A 216 11.99 9.76 -25.61
N ALA A 217 11.83 10.95 -25.02
CA ALA A 217 12.07 12.21 -25.74
C ALA A 217 13.56 12.47 -26.07
N LYS A 218 14.52 11.76 -25.43
CA LYS A 218 15.95 11.83 -25.76
C LYS A 218 16.35 10.78 -26.81
N ASN A 219 15.78 9.58 -26.78
CA ASN A 219 16.07 8.58 -27.80
C ASN A 219 15.43 8.91 -29.16
N ASP A 220 14.20 9.43 -29.21
CA ASP A 220 13.59 9.85 -30.47
C ASP A 220 14.30 11.06 -31.10
N LYS A 221 14.86 11.95 -30.29
CA LYS A 221 15.72 13.06 -30.76
C LYS A 221 17.08 12.60 -31.26
N ASN A 222 17.67 11.58 -30.64
CA ASN A 222 18.96 11.03 -31.07
C ASN A 222 18.83 10.22 -32.37
N VAL A 223 17.74 9.45 -32.55
CA VAL A 223 17.48 8.72 -33.80
C VAL A 223 17.16 9.68 -34.94
N ALA A 224 16.37 10.74 -34.70
CA ALA A 224 16.11 11.78 -35.71
C ALA A 224 17.39 12.56 -36.09
N ALA A 225 18.27 12.86 -35.12
CA ALA A 225 19.54 13.56 -35.36
C ALA A 225 20.58 12.69 -36.11
N GLU A 226 20.56 11.37 -35.94
CA GLU A 226 21.40 10.46 -36.71
C GLU A 226 20.88 10.23 -38.13
N GLN A 227 19.56 10.20 -38.35
CA GLN A 227 18.95 10.13 -39.68
C GLN A 227 19.21 11.40 -40.51
N GLU A 228 19.09 12.60 -39.93
CA GLU A 228 19.43 13.85 -40.63
C GLU A 228 20.91 13.98 -40.99
N LYS A 229 21.81 13.31 -40.25
CA LYS A 229 23.25 13.25 -40.58
C LYS A 229 23.56 12.31 -41.75
N TYR A 230 22.74 11.27 -41.93
CA TYR A 230 22.89 10.30 -43.01
C TYR A 230 22.33 10.82 -44.35
N GLU A 231 21.32 11.69 -44.32
CA GLU A 231 20.71 12.27 -45.52
C GLU A 231 21.47 13.49 -46.09
N LYS A 232 22.43 14.04 -45.34
CA LYS A 232 23.23 15.22 -45.74
C LYS A 232 24.66 14.90 -46.21
N ASN A 233 25.03 13.62 -46.25
CA ASN A 233 26.28 13.11 -46.82
C ASN A 233 26.00 12.24 -48.05
#